data_AF-A0A0B7NFE4-F1
#
_entry.id   AF-A0A0B7NFE4-F1
#
_cell.length_a   1.000
_cell.length_b   1.000
_cell.length_c   1.000
_cell.angle_alpha   90.00
_cell.angle_beta   90.00
_cell.angle_gamma   90.00
#
_symmetry.space_group_name_H-M   'P 1'
#
loop_
_entity.id
_entity.type
_entity.pdbx_description
1 polymer ?
#
loop_
_entity_poly.entity_id
_entity_poly.type
_entity_poly.pdbx_seq_one_letter_code
_entity_poly.pdbx_strand_id
1 'polypeptide(L)'
;MAPDPTSIAEIEGGQDKRGNPGDPILDNTVLVSNANEHEATGSSSHMANGPLELHRLALVSKKRKDLGMPEDLISHLNKATRDSTTRMYNASWKKYVDWCTTNHRDPTADNAMQVLFFLNEFSHFSRSTLNGYRSSIASVLKVIHPNSPPLAEDPDIIAFFRAKRQCTINIPNLSSFETWVQTHMFKAGISKEYKAHSIRAASSTKAVQSGISIFNVKFFKKRRIIPLRNPERRTKKW
;
A
#
# COMPACT_ATOMS: atom_id res chain seq x y z
N MET A 1 39.32 19.56 -41.50
CA MET A 1 39.06 18.42 -42.39
C MET A 1 38.16 17.46 -41.62
N ALA A 2 36.92 17.22 -42.07
CA ALA A 2 36.15 16.05 -41.63
C ALA A 2 36.71 14.81 -42.38
N PRO A 3 36.40 13.57 -41.95
CA PRO A 3 35.08 13.01 -42.23
C PRO A 3 34.44 12.20 -41.09
N ASP A 4 33.12 12.19 -41.10
CA ASP A 4 32.27 11.06 -40.67
C ASP A 4 31.96 10.24 -41.94
N PRO A 5 31.79 8.90 -41.89
CA PRO A 5 30.39 8.42 -41.87
C PRO A 5 30.13 7.10 -41.10
N THR A 6 29.06 7.13 -40.29
CA THR A 6 27.92 6.18 -40.33
C THR A 6 28.18 4.67 -40.21
N SER A 7 27.73 4.08 -39.10
CA SER A 7 26.68 3.02 -39.15
C SER A 7 26.11 2.68 -37.76
N ILE A 8 24.89 2.15 -37.76
CA ILE A 8 24.01 1.98 -36.60
C ILE A 8 24.13 0.55 -36.04
N ALA A 9 24.08 0.41 -34.71
CA ALA A 9 23.71 -0.83 -34.04
C ALA A 9 22.91 -0.54 -32.76
N GLU A 10 21.74 -1.17 -32.64
CA GLU A 10 20.88 -1.14 -31.45
C GLU A 10 21.47 -2.03 -30.36
N ILE A 11 21.41 -1.62 -29.09
CA ILE A 11 21.24 -2.55 -27.96
C ILE A 11 20.29 -1.93 -26.94
N GLU A 12 19.16 -2.60 -26.70
CA GLU A 12 18.21 -2.27 -25.65
C GLU A 12 18.80 -2.51 -24.25
N GLY A 13 18.47 -1.64 -23.29
CA GLY A 13 18.96 -1.73 -21.91
C GLY A 13 17.92 -1.24 -20.90
N GLY A 14 16.79 -1.92 -20.82
CA GLY A 14 15.69 -1.54 -19.94
C GLY A 14 16.09 -1.48 -18.45
N GLN A 15 15.72 -0.39 -17.77
CA GLN A 15 15.74 -0.33 -16.32
C GLN A 15 14.33 -0.08 -15.76
N ASP A 16 13.83 -1.10 -15.05
CA ASP A 16 12.54 -1.08 -14.35
C ASP A 16 12.43 0.10 -13.38
N LYS A 17 11.67 1.13 -13.76
CA LYS A 17 11.16 2.11 -12.81
C LYS A 17 9.92 1.53 -12.13
N ARG A 18 10.09 1.08 -10.88
CA ARG A 18 8.99 0.70 -9.99
C ARG A 18 8.00 1.86 -9.84
N GLY A 19 6.91 1.80 -10.60
CA GLY A 19 5.83 2.77 -10.54
C GLY A 19 5.11 2.72 -9.20
N ASN A 20 5.23 3.79 -8.42
CA ASN A 20 4.34 4.12 -7.33
C ASN A 20 3.08 4.78 -7.91
N PRO A 21 1.89 4.16 -7.88
CA PRO A 21 0.66 4.80 -8.33
C PRO A 21 0.04 5.58 -7.15
N GLY A 22 0.56 6.78 -6.92
CA GLY A 22 -0.22 7.82 -6.24
C GLY A 22 -1.18 8.46 -7.25
N ASP A 23 -2.45 8.52 -6.88
CA ASP A 23 -3.53 9.39 -7.36
C ASP A 23 -3.72 9.58 -8.89
N PRO A 24 -4.90 9.21 -9.40
CA PRO A 24 -5.57 9.96 -10.45
C PRO A 24 -6.64 10.85 -9.82
N ILE A 25 -6.36 12.16 -9.75
CA ILE A 25 -7.41 13.17 -9.81
C ILE A 25 -8.15 12.91 -11.13
N LEU A 26 -9.46 12.64 -11.05
CA LEU A 26 -10.30 12.44 -12.22
C LEU A 26 -11.25 13.63 -12.34
N ASP A 27 -10.99 14.45 -13.34
CA ASP A 27 -11.84 15.59 -13.70
C ASP A 27 -13.24 15.15 -14.10
N ASN A 28 -14.20 16.04 -13.82
CA ASN A 28 -15.59 15.86 -14.20
C ASN A 28 -15.78 16.16 -15.70
N THR A 29 -16.09 15.15 -16.51
CA THR A 29 -16.66 15.37 -17.85
C THR A 29 -18.02 14.68 -17.99
N VAL A 30 -19.05 15.51 -17.83
CA VAL A 30 -20.42 15.22 -18.27
C VAL A 30 -20.48 15.35 -19.80
N LEU A 31 -21.03 14.35 -20.50
CA LEU A 31 -21.76 14.60 -21.76
C LEU A 31 -22.74 13.45 -22.10
N VAL A 32 -23.89 13.82 -22.65
CA VAL A 32 -25.01 12.97 -23.14
C VAL A 32 -25.09 13.16 -24.68
N SER A 33 -25.72 12.33 -25.53
CA SER A 33 -26.76 11.29 -25.39
C SER A 33 -26.37 10.01 -26.20
N ASN A 34 -27.19 9.11 -26.76
CA ASN A 34 -28.64 9.05 -26.98
C ASN A 34 -29.19 7.61 -27.11
N ALA A 35 -30.53 7.51 -27.09
CA ALA A 35 -31.40 6.34 -27.14
C ALA A 35 -31.04 5.18 -28.11
N ASN A 36 -31.46 3.97 -27.74
CA ASN A 36 -32.64 3.35 -28.37
C ASN A 36 -33.26 2.25 -27.50
N GLU A 37 -34.56 2.04 -27.70
CA GLU A 37 -35.44 1.14 -26.95
C GLU A 37 -35.27 -0.33 -27.39
N HIS A 38 -35.49 -1.28 -26.47
CA HIS A 38 -36.55 -2.30 -26.61
C HIS A 38 -36.64 -3.21 -25.37
N GLU A 39 -37.88 -3.61 -25.06
CA GLU A 39 -38.23 -4.51 -23.95
C GLU A 39 -37.87 -5.99 -24.25
N ALA A 40 -37.73 -6.80 -23.19
CA ALA A 40 -38.76 -7.81 -22.83
C ALA A 40 -38.19 -9.06 -22.09
N THR A 41 -38.80 -9.35 -20.93
CA THR A 41 -39.05 -10.71 -20.36
C THR A 41 -37.88 -11.64 -20.01
N GLY A 42 -37.90 -12.24 -18.81
CA GLY A 42 -36.85 -13.20 -18.42
C GLY A 42 -36.95 -13.89 -17.04
N SER A 43 -38.16 -14.23 -16.58
CA SER A 43 -38.49 -15.16 -15.47
C SER A 43 -37.48 -15.42 -14.33
N SER A 44 -37.90 -15.03 -13.11
CA SER A 44 -37.31 -15.47 -11.84
C SER A 44 -37.17 -17.00 -11.73
N SER A 45 -36.04 -17.47 -11.20
CA SER A 45 -35.95 -18.77 -10.53
C SER A 45 -34.96 -18.70 -9.35
N HIS A 46 -35.49 -18.85 -8.15
CA HIS A 46 -34.80 -18.70 -6.88
C HIS A 46 -34.08 -20.00 -6.49
N MET A 47 -32.81 -20.12 -6.86
CA MET A 47 -31.92 -21.20 -6.40
C MET A 47 -30.84 -20.65 -5.47
N ALA A 48 -30.39 -21.46 -4.50
CA ALA A 48 -29.53 -21.03 -3.40
C ALA A 48 -28.16 -20.49 -3.89
N ASN A 49 -28.07 -19.16 -3.99
CA ASN A 49 -26.90 -18.44 -4.47
C ASN A 49 -25.76 -18.44 -3.44
N GLY A 50 -24.96 -19.51 -3.48
CA GLY A 50 -23.73 -19.64 -2.70
C GLY A 50 -22.60 -18.68 -3.12
N PRO A 51 -21.36 -18.92 -2.66
CA PRO A 51 -20.23 -17.96 -2.67
C PRO A 51 -19.86 -17.26 -3.99
N LEU A 52 -20.40 -17.69 -5.13
CA LEU A 52 -20.26 -17.06 -6.43
C LEU A 52 -20.97 -15.69 -6.53
N GLU A 53 -22.14 -15.49 -5.91
CA GLU A 53 -22.81 -14.18 -5.98
C GLU A 53 -22.08 -13.06 -5.23
N LEU A 54 -21.33 -13.43 -4.19
CA LEU A 54 -20.46 -12.51 -3.45
C LEU A 54 -19.07 -12.38 -4.09
N HIS A 55 -18.82 -12.98 -5.26
CA HIS A 55 -17.57 -12.77 -5.99
C HIS A 55 -17.53 -11.35 -6.57
N ARG A 56 -16.42 -10.63 -6.31
CA ARG A 56 -16.26 -9.19 -6.58
C ARG A 56 -16.76 -8.75 -7.96
N LEU A 57 -16.33 -9.44 -9.02
CA LEU A 57 -16.71 -9.13 -10.40
C LEU A 57 -18.15 -9.54 -10.73
N ALA A 58 -18.66 -10.63 -10.15
CA ALA A 58 -20.05 -11.04 -10.38
C ALA A 58 -21.01 -9.97 -9.85
N LEU A 59 -20.74 -9.48 -8.63
CA LEU A 59 -21.52 -8.43 -7.97
C LEU A 59 -21.45 -7.08 -8.72
N VAL A 60 -20.25 -6.67 -9.17
CA VAL A 60 -20.06 -5.45 -9.98
C VAL A 60 -20.76 -5.56 -11.33
N SER A 61 -20.67 -6.71 -12.02
CA SER A 61 -21.38 -6.92 -13.29
C SER A 61 -22.90 -6.96 -13.09
N LYS A 62 -23.39 -7.68 -12.07
CA LYS A 62 -24.83 -7.74 -11.73
C LYS A 62 -25.40 -6.33 -11.51
N LYS A 63 -24.77 -5.53 -10.65
CA LYS A 63 -25.22 -4.16 -10.38
C LYS A 63 -25.20 -3.26 -11.62
N ARG A 64 -24.28 -3.47 -12.56
CA ARG A 64 -24.26 -2.74 -13.85
C ARG A 64 -25.35 -3.21 -14.83
N LYS A 65 -25.69 -4.51 -14.83
CA LYS A 65 -26.86 -5.03 -15.57
C LYS A 65 -28.16 -4.46 -15.01
N ASP A 66 -28.28 -4.38 -13.69
CA ASP A 66 -29.44 -3.79 -13.01
C ASP A 66 -29.60 -2.28 -13.32
N LEU A 67 -28.52 -1.61 -13.74
CA LEU A 67 -28.51 -0.22 -14.25
C LEU A 67 -28.75 -0.11 -15.77
N GLY A 68 -29.10 -1.22 -16.45
CA GLY A 68 -29.40 -1.25 -17.89
C GLY A 68 -28.18 -1.20 -18.82
N MET A 69 -26.95 -1.42 -18.31
CA MET A 69 -25.76 -1.39 -19.15
C MET A 69 -25.66 -2.64 -20.04
N PRO A 70 -25.36 -2.53 -21.36
CA PRO A 70 -25.20 -3.68 -22.23
C PRO A 70 -23.94 -4.49 -21.88
N GLU A 71 -23.99 -5.82 -22.08
CA GLU A 71 -22.95 -6.73 -21.58
C GLU A 71 -21.56 -6.47 -22.17
N ASP A 72 -21.49 -6.04 -23.44
CA ASP A 72 -20.22 -5.66 -24.08
C ASP A 72 -19.56 -4.46 -23.40
N LEU A 73 -20.36 -3.47 -22.97
CA LEU A 73 -19.89 -2.32 -22.20
C LEU A 73 -19.44 -2.74 -20.80
N ILE A 74 -20.17 -3.64 -20.14
CA ILE A 74 -19.78 -4.19 -18.83
C ILE A 74 -18.45 -4.95 -18.95
N SER A 75 -18.31 -5.78 -19.98
CA SER A 75 -17.09 -6.51 -20.33
C SER A 75 -15.91 -5.56 -20.59
N HIS A 76 -16.12 -4.51 -21.37
CA HIS A 76 -15.10 -3.48 -21.62
C HIS A 76 -14.69 -2.74 -20.34
N LEU A 77 -15.65 -2.27 -19.53
CA LEU A 77 -15.38 -1.58 -18.26
C LEU A 77 -14.69 -2.49 -17.23
N ASN A 78 -14.90 -3.81 -17.28
CA ASN A 78 -14.19 -4.76 -16.43
C ASN A 78 -12.72 -4.93 -16.82
N LYS A 79 -12.36 -4.74 -18.11
CA LYS A 79 -10.97 -4.78 -18.61
C LYS A 79 -10.14 -3.55 -18.21
N ALA A 80 -10.77 -2.47 -17.74
CA ALA A 80 -10.07 -1.28 -17.25
C ALA A 80 -9.14 -1.54 -16.04
N THR A 81 -9.34 -2.65 -15.31
CA THR A 81 -8.47 -3.07 -14.21
C THR A 81 -7.53 -4.19 -14.65
N ARG A 82 -6.21 -3.98 -14.59
CA ARG A 82 -5.18 -4.98 -14.90
C ARG A 82 -5.41 -6.30 -14.16
N ASP A 83 -5.16 -7.43 -14.82
CA ASP A 83 -5.41 -8.78 -14.27
C ASP A 83 -4.78 -9.03 -12.90
N SER A 84 -3.56 -8.55 -12.67
CA SER A 84 -2.87 -8.67 -11.39
C SER A 84 -3.61 -7.93 -10.26
N THR A 85 -4.07 -6.71 -10.53
CA THR A 85 -4.91 -5.91 -9.62
C THR A 85 -6.26 -6.57 -9.40
N THR A 86 -6.90 -7.08 -10.47
CA THR A 86 -8.16 -7.82 -10.40
C THR A 86 -8.05 -9.06 -9.50
N ARG A 87 -6.99 -9.87 -9.65
CA ARG A 87 -6.73 -11.03 -8.77
C ARG A 87 -6.54 -10.61 -7.30
N MET A 88 -5.76 -9.55 -7.05
CA MET A 88 -5.52 -9.01 -5.72
C MET A 88 -6.81 -8.51 -5.05
N TYR A 89 -7.66 -7.80 -5.80
CA TYR A 89 -8.96 -7.33 -5.30
C TYR A 89 -9.93 -8.50 -5.09
N ASN A 90 -10.01 -9.49 -5.99
CA ASN A 90 -10.89 -10.64 -5.79
C ASN A 90 -10.52 -11.42 -4.51
N ALA A 91 -9.22 -11.62 -4.24
CA ALA A 91 -8.74 -12.26 -3.02
C ALA A 91 -9.01 -11.41 -1.75
N SER A 92 -8.78 -10.10 -1.83
CA SER A 92 -9.04 -9.15 -0.73
C SER A 92 -10.52 -9.05 -0.39
N TRP A 93 -11.38 -8.95 -1.40
CA TRP A 93 -12.83 -8.93 -1.26
C TRP A 93 -13.35 -10.25 -0.69
N LYS A 94 -12.86 -11.40 -1.17
CA LYS A 94 -13.21 -12.70 -0.57
C LYS A 94 -12.88 -12.74 0.92
N LYS A 95 -11.71 -12.26 1.33
CA LYS A 95 -11.31 -12.22 2.75
C LYS A 95 -12.25 -11.35 3.60
N TYR A 96 -12.76 -10.25 3.04
CA TYR A 96 -13.78 -9.40 3.66
C TYR A 96 -15.15 -10.08 3.74
N VAL A 97 -15.61 -10.70 2.66
CA VAL A 97 -16.86 -11.49 2.63
C VAL A 97 -16.83 -12.61 3.67
N ASP A 98 -15.75 -13.40 3.69
CA ASP A 98 -15.59 -14.50 4.64
C ASP A 98 -15.69 -14.00 6.10
N TRP A 99 -15.06 -12.86 6.41
CA TRP A 99 -15.17 -12.22 7.73
C TRP A 99 -16.58 -11.68 8.01
N CYS A 100 -17.25 -11.07 7.03
CA CYS A 100 -18.63 -10.58 7.19
C CYS A 100 -19.59 -11.74 7.49
N THR A 101 -19.47 -12.86 6.77
CA THR A 101 -20.24 -14.08 7.03
C THR A 101 -19.99 -14.63 8.44
N THR A 102 -18.73 -14.69 8.89
CA THR A 102 -18.38 -15.11 10.26
C THR A 102 -18.96 -14.18 11.34
N ASN A 103 -19.10 -12.89 11.05
CA ASN A 103 -19.61 -11.88 11.99
C ASN A 103 -21.13 -11.61 11.84
N HIS A 104 -21.83 -12.39 11.01
CA HIS A 104 -23.26 -12.19 10.68
C HIS A 104 -23.59 -10.78 10.17
N ARG A 105 -22.73 -10.23 9.31
CA ARG A 105 -22.89 -8.92 8.67
C ARG A 105 -23.06 -9.06 7.16
N ASP A 106 -23.83 -8.16 6.57
CA ASP A 106 -23.93 -8.04 5.11
C ASP A 106 -22.63 -7.40 4.55
N PRO A 107 -21.87 -8.07 3.66
CA PRO A 107 -20.69 -7.49 3.05
C PRO A 107 -21.00 -6.35 2.07
N THR A 108 -22.25 -6.18 1.64
CA THR A 108 -22.67 -5.16 0.67
C THR A 108 -23.27 -3.91 1.31
N ALA A 109 -23.48 -3.88 2.64
CA ALA A 109 -24.01 -2.73 3.35
C ALA A 109 -23.09 -1.50 3.27
N ASP A 110 -23.69 -0.31 3.13
CA ASP A 110 -22.96 0.96 3.20
C ASP A 110 -22.62 1.31 4.66
N ASN A 111 -21.53 0.75 5.16
CA ASN A 111 -21.15 0.87 6.56
C ASN A 111 -19.62 0.97 6.71
N ALA A 112 -19.10 2.20 6.76
CA ALA A 112 -17.68 2.46 6.98
C ALA A 112 -17.17 1.90 8.32
N MET A 113 -17.98 1.91 9.38
CA MET A 113 -17.63 1.33 10.68
C MET A 113 -17.43 -0.19 10.61
N GLN A 114 -18.19 -0.91 9.78
CA GLN A 114 -17.96 -2.33 9.52
C GLN A 114 -16.59 -2.59 8.88
N VAL A 115 -16.18 -1.74 7.93
CA VAL A 115 -14.84 -1.79 7.35
C VAL A 115 -13.78 -1.48 8.39
N LEU A 116 -14.01 -0.51 9.28
CA LEU A 116 -13.09 -0.17 10.36
C LEU A 116 -12.89 -1.34 11.33
N PHE A 117 -13.95 -2.04 11.74
CA PHE A 117 -13.84 -3.24 12.57
C PHE A 117 -13.04 -4.36 11.87
N PHE A 118 -13.28 -4.59 10.57
CA PHE A 118 -12.49 -5.52 9.78
C PHE A 118 -11.00 -5.12 9.72
N LEU A 119 -10.69 -3.85 9.45
CA LEU A 119 -9.30 -3.37 9.41
C LEU A 119 -8.60 -3.46 10.77
N ASN A 120 -9.34 -3.32 11.87
CA ASN A 120 -8.84 -3.47 13.23
C ASN A 120 -8.49 -4.93 13.56
N GLU A 121 -9.36 -5.90 13.20
CA GLU A 121 -9.09 -7.34 13.35
C GLU A 121 -7.79 -7.74 12.59
N PHE A 122 -7.64 -7.21 11.39
CA PHE A 122 -6.47 -7.45 10.54
C PHE A 122 -5.30 -6.48 10.78
N SER A 123 -5.33 -5.70 11.88
CA SER A 123 -4.34 -4.66 12.19
C SER A 123 -2.92 -5.17 12.42
N HIS A 124 -2.70 -6.48 12.58
CA HIS A 124 -1.36 -7.08 12.62
C HIS A 124 -0.64 -7.02 11.27
N PHE A 125 -1.37 -6.91 10.15
CA PHE A 125 -0.78 -6.80 8.82
C PHE A 125 -0.10 -5.45 8.55
N SER A 126 0.64 -5.40 7.44
CA SER A 126 1.31 -4.20 6.96
C SER A 126 0.32 -3.12 6.50
N ARG A 127 0.74 -1.85 6.54
CA ARG A 127 -0.09 -0.73 6.07
C ARG A 127 -0.48 -0.86 4.59
N SER A 128 0.40 -1.40 3.73
CA SER A 128 0.08 -1.60 2.31
C SER A 128 -0.94 -2.72 2.11
N THR A 129 -0.86 -3.82 2.87
CA THR A 129 -1.85 -4.90 2.87
C THR A 129 -3.24 -4.36 3.27
N LEU A 130 -3.32 -3.60 4.36
CA LEU A 130 -4.56 -2.98 4.84
C LEU A 130 -5.12 -1.98 3.82
N ASN A 131 -4.28 -1.20 3.15
CA ASN A 131 -4.73 -0.31 2.08
C ASN A 131 -5.23 -1.10 0.85
N GLY A 132 -4.62 -2.25 0.53
CA GLY A 132 -5.11 -3.17 -0.50
C GLY A 132 -6.51 -3.70 -0.19
N TYR A 133 -6.77 -4.07 1.08
CA TYR A 133 -8.12 -4.42 1.53
C TYR A 133 -9.10 -3.24 1.39
N ARG A 134 -8.74 -2.05 1.89
CA ARG A 134 -9.57 -0.83 1.76
C ARG A 134 -9.93 -0.54 0.30
N SER A 135 -8.94 -0.50 -0.60
CA SER A 135 -9.17 -0.23 -2.03
C SER A 135 -10.04 -1.29 -2.71
N SER A 136 -9.88 -2.56 -2.33
CA SER A 136 -10.72 -3.64 -2.83
C SER A 136 -12.18 -3.48 -2.42
N ILE A 137 -12.44 -3.17 -1.14
CA ILE A 137 -13.79 -2.96 -0.60
C ILE A 137 -14.41 -1.71 -1.24
N ALA A 138 -13.68 -0.60 -1.28
CA ALA A 138 -14.10 0.63 -1.94
C ALA A 138 -14.47 0.42 -3.43
N SER A 139 -13.74 -0.45 -4.15
CA SER A 139 -14.03 -0.74 -5.56
C SER A 139 -15.39 -1.42 -5.80
N VAL A 140 -15.94 -2.09 -4.78
CA VAL A 140 -17.26 -2.72 -4.84
C VAL A 140 -18.33 -1.76 -4.32
N LEU A 141 -18.12 -1.19 -3.13
CA LEU A 141 -19.11 -0.29 -2.53
C LEU A 141 -19.39 0.94 -3.41
N LYS A 142 -18.38 1.48 -4.12
CA LYS A 142 -18.58 2.58 -5.11
C LYS A 142 -19.52 2.21 -6.26
N VAL A 143 -19.64 0.93 -6.62
CA VAL A 143 -20.55 0.46 -7.67
C VAL A 143 -21.95 0.17 -7.13
N ILE A 144 -22.04 -0.32 -5.89
CA ILE A 144 -23.33 -0.64 -5.24
C ILE A 144 -24.04 0.65 -4.77
N HIS A 145 -23.27 1.55 -4.15
CA HIS A 145 -23.71 2.80 -3.52
C HIS A 145 -22.98 4.00 -4.16
N PRO A 146 -23.36 4.41 -5.38
CA PRO A 146 -22.66 5.47 -6.10
C PRO A 146 -22.82 6.87 -5.47
N ASN A 147 -23.84 7.05 -4.62
CA ASN A 147 -24.14 8.32 -3.94
C ASN A 147 -23.42 8.46 -2.59
N SER A 148 -22.77 7.40 -2.10
CA SER A 148 -22.12 7.40 -0.79
C SER A 148 -20.70 7.98 -0.88
N PRO A 149 -20.22 8.71 0.15
CA PRO A 149 -18.86 9.23 0.16
C PRO A 149 -17.81 8.12 -0.05
N PRO A 150 -16.71 8.39 -0.77
CA PRO A 150 -15.64 7.42 -0.93
C PRO A 150 -15.13 6.93 0.43
N LEU A 151 -15.07 5.61 0.62
CA LEU A 151 -14.51 4.94 1.81
C LEU A 151 -13.07 5.38 2.18
N ALA A 152 -12.37 6.07 1.28
CA ALA A 152 -11.06 6.64 1.53
C ALA A 152 -11.08 7.99 2.26
N GLU A 153 -12.21 8.69 2.25
CA GLU A 153 -12.45 10.02 2.82
C GLU A 153 -13.11 9.98 4.22
N ASP A 154 -13.58 8.80 4.62
CA ASP A 154 -14.13 8.57 5.97
C ASP A 154 -13.12 8.96 7.06
N PRO A 155 -13.52 9.79 8.06
CA PRO A 155 -12.60 10.36 9.03
C PRO A 155 -11.97 9.32 9.96
N ASP A 156 -12.70 8.26 10.31
CA ASP A 156 -12.22 7.21 11.21
C ASP A 156 -11.29 6.23 10.49
N ILE A 157 -11.57 5.94 9.22
CA ILE A 157 -10.64 5.22 8.34
C ILE A 157 -9.33 6.03 8.17
N ILE A 158 -9.41 7.35 7.96
CA ILE A 158 -8.23 8.23 7.90
C ILE A 158 -7.47 8.20 9.23
N ALA A 159 -8.17 8.32 10.37
CA ALA A 159 -7.58 8.27 11.70
C ALA A 159 -6.88 6.93 11.98
N PHE A 160 -7.50 5.81 11.60
CA PHE A 160 -6.92 4.47 11.71
C PHE A 160 -5.59 4.35 10.94
N PHE A 161 -5.56 4.76 9.67
CA PHE A 161 -4.32 4.72 8.88
C PHE A 161 -3.25 5.71 9.38
N ARG A 162 -3.65 6.82 10.02
CA ARG A 162 -2.74 7.75 10.71
C ARG A 162 -2.13 7.12 11.97
N ALA A 163 -2.95 6.51 12.84
CA ALA A 163 -2.49 5.82 14.04
C ALA A 163 -1.55 4.65 13.69
N LYS A 164 -1.94 3.83 12.69
CA LYS A 164 -1.14 2.70 12.20
C LYS A 164 0.26 3.12 11.71
N ARG A 165 0.40 4.32 11.12
CA ARG A 165 1.70 4.92 10.75
C ARG A 165 2.55 5.34 11.96
N GLN A 166 1.92 5.79 13.05
CA GLN A 166 2.63 6.19 14.26
C GLN A 166 3.15 4.97 15.04
N CYS A 167 2.42 3.85 15.04
CA CYS A 167 2.86 2.61 15.69
C CYS A 167 3.97 1.86 14.94
N THR A 168 4.22 2.15 13.65
CA THR A 168 5.35 1.57 12.92
C THR A 168 6.65 2.32 13.22
N ILE A 169 7.57 1.68 13.95
CA ILE A 169 8.93 2.18 14.16
C ILE A 169 9.61 2.33 12.78
N ASN A 170 9.74 3.57 12.32
CA ASN A 170 10.30 3.88 11.02
C ASN A 170 11.84 3.89 11.12
N ILE A 171 12.45 2.71 11.02
CA ILE A 171 13.90 2.59 10.94
C ILE A 171 14.34 3.22 9.60
N PRO A 172 15.13 4.31 9.59
CA PRO A 172 15.58 4.91 8.34
C PRO A 172 16.39 3.87 7.55
N ASN A 173 16.12 3.72 6.25
CA ASN A 173 16.91 2.82 5.43
C ASN A 173 18.38 3.31 5.38
N LEU A 174 19.30 2.41 5.00
CA LEU A 174 20.73 2.72 5.08
C LEU A 174 21.12 3.95 4.26
N SER A 175 20.49 4.16 3.10
CA SER A 175 20.73 5.36 2.28
C SER A 175 20.18 6.65 2.91
N SER A 176 19.03 6.62 3.58
CA SER A 176 18.48 7.78 4.30
C SER A 176 19.34 8.14 5.51
N PHE A 177 19.85 7.12 6.22
CA PHE A 177 20.81 7.32 7.30
C PHE A 177 22.13 7.90 6.76
N GLU A 178 22.68 7.34 5.67
CA GLU A 178 23.89 7.85 5.03
C GLU A 178 23.72 9.31 4.56
N THR A 179 22.63 9.65 3.87
CA THR A 179 22.32 11.04 3.46
C THR A 179 22.19 11.98 4.65
N TRP A 180 21.55 11.54 5.75
CA TRP A 180 21.42 12.34 6.97
C TRP A 180 22.78 12.59 7.64
N VAL A 181 23.63 11.56 7.73
CA VAL A 181 25.00 11.66 8.26
C VAL A 181 25.86 12.57 7.37
N GLN A 182 25.86 12.35 6.05
CA GLN A 182 26.62 13.18 5.09
C GLN A 182 26.19 14.65 5.16
N THR A 183 24.89 14.93 5.35
CA THR A 183 24.38 16.29 5.55
C THR A 183 24.92 16.94 6.83
N HIS A 184 25.01 16.19 7.93
CA HIS A 184 25.59 16.70 9.19
C HIS A 184 27.11 16.87 9.09
N MET A 185 27.81 15.96 8.40
CA MET A 185 29.25 16.09 8.12
C MET A 185 29.57 17.31 7.27
N PHE A 186 28.79 17.58 6.22
CA PHE A 186 28.92 18.77 5.38
C PHE A 186 28.69 20.06 6.20
N LYS A 187 27.65 20.10 7.04
CA LYS A 187 27.41 21.22 7.97
C LYS A 187 28.54 21.42 8.99
N ALA A 188 29.28 20.36 9.32
CA ALA A 188 30.47 20.41 10.18
C ALA A 188 31.77 20.69 9.41
N GLY A 189 31.71 21.05 8.12
CA GLY A 189 32.89 21.38 7.30
C GLY A 189 33.73 20.17 6.85
N ILE A 190 33.18 18.95 6.90
CA ILE A 190 33.85 17.72 6.48
C ILE A 190 33.45 17.37 5.04
N SER A 191 34.42 17.11 4.16
CA SER A 191 34.17 16.84 2.73
C SER A 191 33.42 15.52 2.49
N LYS A 192 32.84 15.37 1.29
CA LYS A 192 31.97 14.23 0.91
C LYS A 192 32.71 12.93 0.57
N GLU A 193 34.03 12.87 0.72
CA GLU A 193 34.87 11.76 0.24
C GLU A 193 34.77 10.48 1.10
N TYR A 194 34.06 10.52 2.23
CA TYR A 194 34.05 9.45 3.21
C TYR A 194 32.83 8.52 3.09
N LYS A 195 33.04 7.32 2.52
CA LYS A 195 32.08 6.19 2.60
C LYS A 195 31.75 5.86 4.06
N ALA A 196 30.56 5.32 4.34
CA ALA A 196 30.06 5.03 5.70
C ALA A 196 31.07 4.34 6.67
N HIS A 197 31.89 3.39 6.19
CA HIS A 197 32.93 2.76 7.02
C HIS A 197 34.09 3.69 7.39
N SER A 198 34.42 4.65 6.51
CA SER A 198 35.40 5.70 6.75
C SER A 198 34.90 6.73 7.76
N ILE A 199 33.60 7.06 7.77
CA ILE A 199 32.99 8.00 8.73
C ILE A 199 33.28 7.57 10.17
N ARG A 200 33.13 6.28 10.50
CA ARG A 200 33.42 5.77 11.85
C ARG A 200 34.90 5.93 12.25
N ALA A 201 35.81 5.85 11.29
CA ALA A 201 37.24 6.11 11.51
C ALA A 201 37.48 7.62 11.67
N ALA A 202 37.00 8.44 10.73
CA ALA A 202 37.13 9.90 10.74
C ALA A 202 36.57 10.54 12.02
N SER A 203 35.40 10.14 12.49
CA SER A 203 34.84 10.60 13.77
C SER A 203 35.70 10.18 14.97
N SER A 204 36.29 8.97 14.95
CA SER A 204 37.21 8.53 16.00
C SER A 204 38.50 9.35 16.00
N THR A 205 39.04 9.65 14.81
CA THR A 205 40.24 10.49 14.64
C THR A 205 39.98 11.92 15.09
N LYS A 206 38.84 12.52 14.70
CA LYS A 206 38.49 13.89 15.08
C LYS A 206 38.25 14.03 16.59
N ALA A 207 37.63 13.02 17.23
CA ALA A 207 37.50 12.98 18.69
C ALA A 207 38.86 13.03 19.40
N VAL A 208 39.84 12.22 18.94
CA VAL A 208 41.21 12.23 19.49
C VAL A 208 41.92 13.56 19.22
N GLN A 209 41.77 14.13 18.01
CA GLN A 209 42.31 15.46 17.67
C GLN A 209 41.71 16.60 18.52
N SER A 210 40.45 16.45 18.98
CA SER A 210 39.78 17.37 19.89
C SER A 210 40.09 17.12 21.38
N GLY A 211 41.15 16.38 21.69
CA GLY A 211 41.63 16.14 23.06
C GLY A 211 40.93 15.01 23.82
N ILE A 212 40.01 14.27 23.20
CA ILE A 212 39.33 13.15 23.86
C ILE A 212 40.28 11.95 23.94
N SER A 213 40.60 11.50 25.15
CA SER A 213 41.46 10.34 25.38
C SER A 213 41.02 9.12 24.55
N ILE A 214 41.98 8.52 23.85
CA ILE A 214 41.75 7.36 22.97
C ILE A 214 41.18 6.15 23.73
N PHE A 215 41.36 6.09 25.04
CA PHE A 215 40.75 5.07 25.91
C PHE A 215 39.21 5.21 25.93
N ASN A 216 38.69 6.43 26.05
CA ASN A 216 37.25 6.71 26.02
C ASN A 216 36.66 6.38 24.63
N VAL A 217 37.36 6.77 23.55
CA VAL A 217 36.94 6.45 22.17
C VAL A 217 36.87 4.93 21.94
N LYS A 218 37.84 4.16 22.44
CA LYS A 218 37.81 2.68 22.41
C LYS A 218 36.66 2.09 23.24
N PHE A 219 36.34 2.68 24.39
CA PHE A 219 35.25 2.25 25.27
C PHE A 219 33.88 2.36 24.58
N PHE A 220 33.57 3.52 23.97
CA PHE A 220 32.32 3.71 23.23
C PHE A 220 32.18 2.79 22.01
N LYS A 221 33.28 2.48 21.30
CA LYS A 221 33.28 1.56 20.15
C LYS A 221 32.89 0.12 20.52
N LYS A 222 33.04 -0.28 21.79
CA LYS A 222 32.85 -1.66 22.29
C LYS A 222 31.43 -1.93 22.83
N ARG A 223 30.63 -0.90 23.13
CA ARG A 223 29.21 -1.08 23.50
C ARG A 223 28.36 -1.41 22.26
N ARG A 224 28.26 -2.71 21.96
CA ARG A 224 27.07 -3.26 21.28
C ARG A 224 25.87 -2.92 22.17
N ILE A 225 24.77 -2.44 21.58
CA ILE A 225 23.51 -2.28 22.33
C ILE A 225 23.07 -3.68 22.74
N ILE A 226 23.19 -4.00 24.02
CA ILE A 226 22.60 -5.19 24.60
C ILE A 226 21.13 -4.84 24.83
N PRO A 227 20.16 -5.51 24.17
CA PRO A 227 18.76 -5.30 24.51
C PRO A 227 18.55 -5.70 25.96
N LEU A 228 17.86 -4.86 26.74
CA LEU A 228 17.61 -5.08 28.16
C LEU A 228 16.93 -6.44 28.36
N ARG A 229 17.68 -7.41 28.87
CA ARG A 229 17.16 -8.75 29.16
C ARG A 229 16.42 -8.69 30.48
N ASN A 230 15.10 -8.89 30.42
CA ASN A 230 14.20 -8.90 31.58
C ASN A 230 14.77 -9.81 32.70
N PRO A 231 14.93 -9.34 33.95
CA PRO A 231 15.56 -10.09 35.04
C PRO A 231 14.71 -11.24 35.63
N GLU A 232 13.42 -11.39 35.29
CA GLU A 232 12.48 -12.29 35.99
C GLU A 232 12.56 -13.80 35.65
N ARG A 233 13.73 -14.34 35.31
CA ARG A 233 13.91 -15.81 35.18
C ARG A 233 15.13 -16.33 35.91
N ARG A 234 15.09 -16.25 37.25
CA ARG A 234 16.05 -16.96 38.12
C ARG A 234 15.50 -17.48 39.47
N THR A 235 14.27 -17.98 39.46
CA THR A 235 13.81 -19.08 40.33
C THR A 235 13.11 -20.08 39.40
N LYS A 236 13.23 -21.40 39.53
CA LYS A 236 13.44 -22.24 40.71
C LYS A 236 14.50 -23.32 40.43
N LYS A 237 15.34 -23.62 41.43
CA LYS A 237 15.90 -24.97 41.62
C LYS A 237 14.94 -25.73 42.53
N TRP A 238 14.64 -26.96 42.19
CA TRP A 238 14.64 -28.14 43.08
C TRP A 238 15.04 -29.32 42.20
#